data_AF-A0A1G9SZ40-F1
#
_entry.id   AF-A0A1G9SZ40-F1
#
_cell.length_a   1.000
_cell.length_b   1.000
_cell.length_c   1.000
_cell.angle_alpha   90.00
_cell.angle_beta   90.00
_cell.angle_gamma   90.00
#
_symmetry.space_group_name_H-M   'P 1'
#
loop_
_entity.id
_entity.type
_entity.pdbx_description
1 polymer ?
#
loop_
_entity_poly.entity_id
_entity_poly.type
_entity_poly.pdbx_seq_one_letter_code
_entity_poly.pdbx_strand_id
1 'polypeptide(L)'
;MSEDNKDFEDKAEDAFDSAKEKASDFADEAKKTANEFTESAKEAFSGTGGENKKVLAGILAILLGSLGVHKFILGYQKEGFILLGISIAAYVLSCFAIGLLFVWIPGVIGLIEGIIYLTKSDEEFYNTYQVGRKPWF
;
A
#
# COMPACT_ATOMS: atom_id res chain seq x y z
N MET A 1 59.54 15.76 24.54
CA MET A 1 58.68 14.60 24.92
C MET A 1 57.24 14.97 25.24
N SER A 2 56.92 16.19 25.74
CA SER A 2 55.52 16.60 25.99
C SER A 2 54.87 17.44 24.87
N GLU A 3 55.65 18.03 23.96
CA GLU A 3 55.12 18.83 22.83
C GLU A 3 54.74 17.96 21.64
N ASP A 4 55.53 16.93 21.31
CA ASP A 4 55.22 15.99 20.21
C ASP A 4 53.93 15.18 20.42
N ASN A 5 53.57 14.91 21.69
CA ASN A 5 52.33 14.20 22.01
C ASN A 5 51.08 15.08 21.82
N LYS A 6 51.19 16.38 22.09
CA LYS A 6 50.07 17.32 21.92
C LYS A 6 49.75 17.57 20.44
N ASP A 7 50.76 17.72 19.60
CA ASP A 7 50.59 17.91 18.15
C ASP A 7 49.95 16.68 17.47
N PHE A 8 50.20 15.49 18.04
CA PHE A 8 49.60 14.24 17.58
C PHE A 8 48.15 14.06 18.03
N GLU A 9 47.83 14.52 19.25
CA GLU A 9 46.48 14.50 19.81
C GLU A 9 45.55 15.47 19.06
N ASP A 10 46.01 16.70 18.79
CA ASP A 10 45.25 17.72 18.03
C ASP A 10 44.92 17.23 16.61
N LYS A 11 45.89 16.60 15.92
CA LYS A 11 45.65 16.01 14.59
C LYS A 11 44.67 14.83 14.62
N ALA A 12 44.66 14.07 15.71
CA ALA A 12 43.73 12.96 15.88
C ALA A 12 42.31 13.47 16.15
N GLU A 13 42.14 14.54 16.94
CA GLU A 13 40.86 15.20 17.17
C GLU A 13 40.29 15.80 15.88
N ASP A 14 41.10 16.54 15.11
CA ASP A 14 40.68 17.13 13.82
C ASP A 14 40.24 16.04 12.81
N ALA A 15 40.95 14.92 12.77
CA ALA A 15 40.61 13.79 11.91
C ALA A 15 39.32 13.08 12.37
N PHE A 16 39.07 13.03 13.68
CA PHE A 16 37.87 12.43 14.25
C PHE A 16 36.64 13.32 14.04
N ASP A 17 36.78 14.63 14.24
CA ASP A 17 35.69 15.59 14.05
C ASP A 17 35.28 15.68 12.58
N SER A 18 36.24 15.70 11.65
CA SER A 18 35.94 15.67 10.21
C SER A 18 35.31 14.35 9.76
N ALA A 19 35.64 13.21 10.38
CA ALA A 19 34.98 11.94 10.12
C ALA A 19 33.54 11.92 10.66
N LYS A 20 33.32 12.52 11.85
CA LYS A 20 32.00 12.64 12.48
C LYS A 20 31.07 13.56 11.68
N GLU A 21 31.58 14.68 11.18
CA GLU A 21 30.82 15.63 10.35
C GLU A 21 30.36 14.98 9.04
N LYS A 22 31.25 14.26 8.35
CA LYS A 22 30.88 13.51 7.13
C LYS A 22 29.86 12.41 7.40
N ALA A 23 29.92 11.77 8.56
CA ALA A 23 28.96 10.77 8.96
C ALA A 23 27.58 11.39 9.26
N SER A 24 27.52 12.57 9.90
CA SER A 24 26.26 13.29 10.11
C SER A 24 25.66 13.77 8.79
N ASP A 25 26.46 14.32 7.89
CA ASP A 25 25.97 14.80 6.59
C ASP A 25 25.38 13.66 5.76
N PHE A 26 26.05 12.50 5.72
CA PHE A 26 25.53 11.32 5.05
C PHE A 26 24.24 10.80 5.69
N ALA A 27 24.15 10.81 7.02
CA ALA A 27 22.94 10.40 7.73
C ALA A 27 21.77 11.35 7.46
N ASP A 28 22.01 12.66 7.41
CA ASP A 28 21.01 13.67 7.08
C ASP A 28 20.56 13.57 5.63
N GLU A 29 21.47 13.31 4.68
CA GLU A 29 21.14 13.09 3.27
C GLU A 29 20.33 11.80 3.07
N ALA A 30 20.69 10.71 3.76
CA ALA A 30 19.92 9.47 3.76
C ALA A 30 18.53 9.66 4.37
N LYS A 31 18.42 10.42 5.46
CA LYS A 31 17.14 10.74 6.11
C LYS A 31 16.26 11.62 5.23
N LYS A 32 16.86 12.61 4.55
CA LYS A 32 16.16 13.47 3.59
C LYS A 32 15.62 12.64 2.41
N THR A 33 16.45 11.77 1.83
CA THR A 33 16.06 10.87 0.75
C THR A 33 14.93 9.92 1.17
N ALA A 34 15.01 9.36 2.38
CA ALA A 34 13.96 8.51 2.92
C ALA A 34 12.64 9.25 3.13
N ASN A 35 12.70 10.51 3.60
CA ASN A 35 11.52 11.36 3.74
C ASN A 35 10.92 11.71 2.37
N GLU A 36 11.73 12.11 1.40
CA GLU A 36 11.27 12.43 0.03
C GLU A 36 10.67 11.21 -0.66
N PHE A 37 11.25 10.02 -0.49
CA PHE A 37 10.67 8.76 -0.98
C PHE A 37 9.34 8.46 -0.30
N THR A 38 9.24 8.65 1.02
CA THR A 38 8.02 8.41 1.77
C THR A 38 6.91 9.38 1.37
N GLU A 39 7.24 10.66 1.17
CA GLU A 39 6.28 11.65 0.67
C GLU A 39 5.87 11.34 -0.77
N SER A 40 6.81 11.00 -1.65
CA SER A 40 6.51 10.63 -3.04
C SER A 40 5.68 9.36 -3.13
N ALA A 41 5.95 8.35 -2.29
CA ALA A 41 5.14 7.16 -2.19
C ALA A 41 3.76 7.51 -1.61
N LYS A 42 3.70 8.31 -0.56
CA LYS A 42 2.44 8.79 0.01
C LYS A 42 1.65 9.58 -1.02
N GLU A 43 2.27 10.39 -1.87
CA GLU A 43 1.58 11.11 -2.93
C GLU A 43 1.22 10.19 -4.11
N ALA A 44 2.03 9.20 -4.47
CA ALA A 44 1.63 8.23 -5.48
C ALA A 44 0.45 7.34 -5.02
N PHE A 45 0.41 7.00 -3.73
CA PHE A 45 -0.62 6.14 -3.13
C PHE A 45 -1.80 6.92 -2.51
N SER A 46 -1.64 8.21 -2.22
CA SER A 46 -2.64 9.09 -1.58
C SER A 46 -2.94 10.36 -2.39
N GLY A 47 -2.17 10.66 -3.42
CA GLY A 47 -2.29 11.82 -4.31
C GLY A 47 -3.20 11.54 -5.49
N THR A 48 -4.46 11.31 -5.14
CA THR A 48 -5.54 12.12 -5.70
C THR A 48 -6.35 12.57 -4.48
N GLY A 49 -6.37 13.89 -4.23
CA GLY A 49 -6.66 14.50 -2.93
C GLY A 49 -7.76 13.85 -2.09
N GLY A 50 -7.49 13.74 -0.79
CA GLY A 50 -8.47 13.46 0.26
C GLY A 50 -9.24 12.15 0.11
N GLU A 51 -9.00 11.18 1.00
CA GLU A 51 -9.93 10.05 1.21
C GLU A 51 -10.14 9.11 0.01
N ASN A 52 -9.49 9.31 -1.15
CA ASN A 52 -9.72 8.52 -2.36
C ASN A 52 -9.05 7.14 -2.29
N LYS A 53 -9.70 6.21 -1.58
CA LYS A 53 -9.41 4.77 -1.56
C LYS A 53 -9.56 4.09 -2.94
N LYS A 54 -9.80 4.85 -4.01
CA LYS A 54 -10.11 4.37 -5.37
C LYS A 54 -9.01 3.49 -5.95
N VAL A 55 -7.80 4.04 -6.05
CA VAL A 55 -6.66 3.32 -6.65
C VAL A 55 -6.32 2.08 -5.83
N LEU A 56 -6.30 2.23 -4.50
CA LEU A 56 -6.05 1.12 -3.58
C LEU A 56 -7.11 0.02 -3.70
N ALA A 57 -8.40 0.38 -3.67
CA ALA A 57 -9.50 -0.56 -3.82
C ALA A 57 -9.51 -1.22 -5.21
N GLY A 58 -9.18 -0.47 -6.27
CA GLY A 58 -9.10 -0.96 -7.64
C GLY A 58 -7.99 -1.99 -7.83
N ILE A 59 -6.77 -1.68 -7.40
CA ILE A 59 -5.62 -2.61 -7.49
C ILE A 59 -5.87 -3.85 -6.64
N LEU A 60 -6.38 -3.70 -5.42
CA LEU A 60 -6.67 -4.84 -4.55
C LEU A 60 -7.84 -5.68 -5.04
N ALA A 61 -8.79 -5.09 -5.76
CA ALA A 61 -9.85 -5.84 -6.43
C ALA A 61 -9.30 -6.66 -7.60
N ILE A 62 -8.27 -6.19 -8.30
CA ILE A 62 -7.63 -6.96 -9.38
C ILE A 62 -6.78 -8.11 -8.80
N LEU A 63 -5.94 -7.83 -7.80
CA LEU A 63 -4.99 -8.81 -7.27
C LEU A 63 -5.59 -9.77 -6.24
N LEU A 64 -6.46 -9.26 -5.36
CA LEU A 64 -7.09 -9.99 -4.24
C LEU A 64 -8.62 -9.93 -4.30
N GLY A 65 -9.18 -9.71 -5.49
CA GLY A 65 -10.63 -9.62 -5.69
C GLY A 65 -11.39 -10.89 -5.33
N SER A 66 -10.79 -12.06 -5.59
CA SER A 66 -11.38 -13.35 -5.20
C SER A 66 -11.55 -13.50 -3.69
N LEU A 67 -10.79 -12.77 -2.88
CA LEU A 67 -10.91 -12.77 -1.41
C LEU A 67 -11.84 -11.68 -0.90
N GLY A 68 -12.17 -10.68 -1.72
CA GLY A 68 -13.03 -9.56 -1.35
C GLY A 68 -12.36 -8.46 -0.55
N VAL A 69 -11.02 -8.43 -0.51
CA VAL A 69 -10.20 -7.49 0.28
C VAL A 69 -10.53 -6.03 -0.04
N HIS A 70 -10.80 -5.74 -1.32
CA HIS A 70 -11.18 -4.40 -1.79
C HIS A 70 -12.45 -3.86 -1.13
N LYS A 71 -13.40 -4.72 -0.73
CA LYS A 71 -14.63 -4.32 -0.03
C LYS A 71 -14.39 -3.94 1.43
N PHE A 72 -13.45 -4.61 2.10
CA PHE A 72 -13.11 -4.29 3.48
C PHE A 72 -12.53 -2.87 3.62
N ILE A 73 -11.76 -2.43 2.64
CA ILE A 73 -11.11 -1.10 2.62
C ILE A 73 -12.11 0.04 2.48
N LEU A 74 -13.20 -0.21 1.76
CA LEU A 74 -14.33 0.71 1.62
C LEU A 74 -15.30 0.66 2.80
N GLY A 75 -15.06 -0.22 3.79
CA GLY A 75 -15.90 -0.36 4.97
C GLY A 75 -17.12 -1.27 4.78
N TYR A 76 -17.18 -2.04 3.70
CA TYR A 76 -18.20 -3.05 3.40
C TYR A 76 -17.84 -4.40 4.03
N GLN A 77 -17.75 -4.42 5.37
CA GLN A 77 -17.32 -5.62 6.11
C GLN A 77 -18.25 -6.80 5.84
N LYS A 78 -19.57 -6.57 5.79
CA LYS A 78 -20.56 -7.63 5.58
C LYS A 78 -20.41 -8.28 4.20
N GLU A 79 -20.23 -7.46 3.18
CA GLU A 79 -20.12 -7.89 1.78
C GLU A 79 -18.77 -8.53 1.50
N GLY A 80 -17.71 -8.03 2.14
CA GLY A 80 -16.40 -8.69 2.16
C GLY A 80 -16.49 -10.10 2.73
N PHE A 81 -17.19 -10.30 3.87
CA PHE A 81 -17.40 -11.63 4.43
C PHE A 81 -18.27 -12.54 3.55
N ILE A 82 -19.28 -12.00 2.86
CA ILE A 82 -20.09 -12.77 1.91
C ILE A 82 -19.23 -13.27 0.75
N LEU A 83 -18.42 -12.39 0.13
CA LEU A 83 -17.56 -12.79 -0.98
C LEU A 83 -16.51 -13.81 -0.50
N LEU A 84 -15.89 -13.57 0.65
CA LEU A 84 -14.93 -14.50 1.24
C LEU A 84 -15.57 -15.86 1.54
N GLY A 85 -16.78 -15.87 2.10
CA GLY A 85 -17.55 -17.09 2.37
C GLY A 85 -17.90 -17.87 1.11
N ILE A 86 -18.31 -17.18 0.03
CA ILE A 86 -18.57 -17.80 -1.28
C ILE A 86 -17.28 -18.36 -1.86
N SER A 87 -16.16 -17.65 -1.79
CA SER A 87 -14.87 -18.13 -2.28
C SER A 87 -14.38 -19.35 -1.53
N ILE A 88 -14.52 -19.37 -0.21
CA ILE A 88 -14.20 -20.55 0.61
C ILE A 88 -15.14 -21.70 0.28
N ALA A 89 -16.45 -21.47 0.18
CA ALA A 89 -17.42 -22.51 -0.18
C ALA A 89 -17.15 -23.09 -1.57
N ALA A 90 -16.85 -22.24 -2.56
CA ALA A 90 -16.46 -22.65 -3.90
C ALA A 90 -15.17 -23.48 -3.88
N TYR A 91 -14.18 -23.08 -3.06
CA TYR A 91 -12.94 -23.83 -2.88
C TYR A 91 -13.18 -25.19 -2.22
N VAL A 92 -14.00 -25.28 -1.16
CA VAL A 92 -14.36 -26.55 -0.51
C VAL A 92 -15.12 -27.46 -1.47
N LEU A 93 -16.10 -26.92 -2.21
CA LEU A 93 -16.84 -27.67 -3.22
C LEU A 93 -15.95 -28.09 -4.41
N SER A 94 -14.85 -27.39 -4.67
CA SER A 94 -13.90 -27.77 -5.73
C SER A 94 -13.20 -29.10 -5.42
N CYS A 95 -13.07 -29.45 -4.14
CA CYS A 95 -12.57 -30.75 -3.69
C CYS A 95 -13.45 -31.92 -4.15
N PHE A 96 -14.75 -31.67 -4.38
CA PHE A 96 -15.70 -32.64 -4.92
C PHE A 96 -15.87 -32.53 -6.45
N ALA A 97 -14.89 -31.94 -7.16
CA ALA A 97 -14.85 -31.66 -8.60
C ALA A 97 -15.94 -30.69 -9.13
N ILE A 98 -17.10 -30.58 -8.47
CA ILE A 98 -18.21 -29.70 -8.86
C ILE A 98 -17.85 -28.22 -8.69
N GLY A 99 -17.09 -27.86 -7.65
CA GLY A 99 -16.74 -26.46 -7.40
C GLY A 99 -15.71 -25.86 -8.36
N LEU A 100 -14.99 -26.66 -9.16
CA LEU A 100 -14.08 -26.14 -10.19
C LEU A 100 -14.82 -25.29 -11.23
N LEU A 101 -16.10 -25.59 -11.50
CA LEU A 101 -16.95 -24.80 -12.39
C LEU A 101 -17.33 -23.42 -11.82
N PHE A 102 -17.22 -23.21 -10.50
CA PHE A 102 -17.70 -21.99 -9.83
C PHE A 102 -16.57 -21.17 -9.15
N VAL A 103 -15.37 -21.74 -9.02
CA VAL A 103 -14.23 -21.11 -8.31
C VAL A 103 -13.72 -19.82 -8.95
N TRP A 104 -13.97 -19.63 -10.25
CA TRP A 104 -13.53 -18.46 -11.00
C TRP A 104 -14.49 -17.26 -10.86
N ILE A 105 -15.73 -17.49 -10.41
CA ILE A 105 -16.77 -16.45 -10.32
C ILE A 105 -16.36 -15.31 -9.37
N PRO A 106 -15.88 -15.56 -8.13
CA PRO A 106 -15.47 -14.48 -7.24
C PRO A 106 -14.28 -13.68 -7.78
N GLY A 107 -13.35 -14.35 -8.50
CA GLY A 107 -12.22 -13.70 -9.15
C GLY A 107 -12.65 -12.75 -10.26
N VAL A 108 -13.61 -13.15 -11.09
CA VAL A 108 -14.15 -12.29 -12.16
C VAL A 108 -14.94 -11.11 -11.59
N ILE A 109 -15.73 -11.33 -10.53
CA ILE A 109 -16.44 -10.24 -9.85
C ILE A 109 -15.45 -9.19 -9.34
N GLY A 110 -14.40 -9.63 -8.63
CA GLY A 110 -13.35 -8.73 -8.15
C GLY A 110 -12.61 -8.01 -9.28
N LEU A 111 -12.29 -8.70 -10.38
CA LEU A 111 -11.64 -8.10 -11.54
C LEU A 111 -12.50 -7.00 -12.18
N ILE A 112 -13.79 -7.27 -12.40
CA ILE A 112 -14.72 -6.29 -12.99
C ILE A 112 -14.86 -5.08 -12.06
N GLU A 113 -15.02 -5.29 -10.75
CA GLU A 113 -15.08 -4.19 -9.78
C GLU A 113 -13.79 -3.38 -9.74
N GLY A 114 -12.63 -4.04 -9.84
CA GLY A 114 -11.34 -3.36 -9.90
C GLY A 114 -11.20 -2.46 -11.12
N ILE A 115 -11.64 -2.93 -12.29
CA ILE A 115 -11.68 -2.11 -13.50
C ILE A 115 -12.66 -0.94 -13.34
N ILE A 116 -13.86 -1.18 -12.81
CA ILE A 116 -14.86 -0.11 -12.58
C ILE A 116 -14.30 0.97 -11.64
N TYR A 117 -13.62 0.58 -10.57
CA TYR A 117 -13.05 1.52 -9.61
C TYR A 117 -11.95 2.36 -10.26
N LEU A 118 -11.07 1.74 -11.04
CA LEU A 118 -9.97 2.44 -11.73
C LEU A 118 -10.44 3.31 -12.90
N THR A 119 -11.55 2.95 -13.55
CA THR A 119 -12.10 3.69 -14.71
C THR A 119 -13.03 4.83 -14.32
N LYS A 120 -13.47 4.90 -13.06
CA LYS A 120 -14.26 6.02 -12.55
C LYS A 120 -13.41 7.24 -12.18
N SER A 121 -13.98 8.43 -12.33
CA SER A 121 -13.40 9.65 -11.77
C SER A 121 -13.42 9.57 -10.24
N ASP A 122 -12.47 10.24 -9.59
CA ASP A 122 -12.34 10.20 -8.13
C ASP A 122 -13.59 10.72 -7.40
N GLU A 123 -14.20 11.77 -7.93
CA GLU A 123 -15.44 12.35 -7.38
C GLU A 123 -16.63 11.40 -7.53
N GLU A 124 -16.79 10.75 -8.69
CA GLU A 124 -17.83 9.74 -8.87
C GLU A 124 -17.62 8.53 -7.95
N PHE A 125 -16.37 8.10 -7.80
CA PHE A 125 -16.03 6.97 -6.93
C PHE A 125 -16.35 7.30 -5.48
N TYR A 126 -15.95 8.47 -5.01
CA TYR A 126 -16.22 8.94 -3.66
C TYR A 126 -17.73 9.01 -3.38
N ASN A 127 -18.48 9.68 -4.26
CA ASN A 127 -19.93 9.82 -4.10
C ASN A 127 -20.67 8.47 -4.18
N THR A 128 -20.21 7.54 -5.01
CA THR A 128 -20.90 6.26 -5.21
C THR A 128 -20.54 5.24 -4.13
N TYR A 129 -19.25 5.05 -3.84
CA TYR A 129 -18.74 3.94 -3.04
C TYR A 129 -18.26 4.35 -1.64
N GLN A 130 -18.07 5.63 -1.35
CA GLN A 130 -17.74 6.07 0.01
C GLN A 130 -18.96 6.69 0.70
N VAL A 131 -19.59 7.68 0.06
CA VAL A 131 -20.79 8.35 0.60
C VAL A 131 -22.05 7.56 0.33
N GLY A 132 -22.30 7.20 -0.93
CA GLY A 132 -23.49 6.45 -1.36
C GLY A 132 -23.50 4.98 -0.94
N ARG A 133 -22.38 4.50 -0.39
CA ARG A 133 -22.22 3.16 0.18
C ARG A 133 -22.73 2.03 -0.75
N LYS A 134 -22.50 2.14 -2.06
CA LYS A 134 -22.93 1.13 -3.04
C LYS A 134 -22.06 -0.15 -2.93
N PRO A 135 -22.62 -1.29 -2.47
CA PRO A 135 -21.82 -2.45 -2.09
C PRO A 135 -21.31 -3.29 -3.27
N TRP A 136 -21.98 -3.29 -4.42
CA TRP A 136 -21.64 -4.09 -5.60
C TRP A 136 -21.81 -3.24 -6.86
N PHE A 137 -20.92 -3.46 -7.85
CA PHE A 137 -20.90 -2.82 -9.19
C PHE A 137 -21.68 -1.50 -9.24
#